data_AF-A0A2D4M745-F1
#
_entry.id   AF-A0A2D4M745-F1
#
_cell.length_a   1.000
_cell.length_b   1.000
_cell.length_c   1.000
_cell.angle_alpha   90.00
_cell.angle_beta   90.00
_cell.angle_gamma   90.00
#
_symmetry.space_group_name_H-M   'P 1'
#
loop_
_entity.id
_entity.type
_entity.pdbx_description
1 polymer ?
#
loop_
_entity_poly.entity_id
_entity_poly.type
_entity_poly.pdbx_seq_one_letter_code
_entity_poly.pdbx_strand_id
1 'polypeptide(L)'
;GAYSAVMAAPTGTLPLLLQWRGCILSRLVVAKRRVGAIRFSSAEAAAVSLGEPQAPGGMAPTKDSENDSRKKTFSEILAERQVQAQRTVLINCPPNFNAKSFLKYLSQHGNIKNHFFYKSKVMYAVIEFSEKESITSLQDVITIPEFKDEHPIPFKSRILTLMLKNQPDPVSEQTPILCHRQTSIPVEMLVKKLCDAESVSEQLYLLTNECQLTEENTKLRFLACSLIQDIASAYFSDCIVKPFGSSVNTFGKLGCDLDMFLELNKVGKNSVKRKTSPFNIIYQMKKAPSERIAAQRILNVLGEFLDNLGPGCEGVQKILNARCPLVRFSHQPSGLQCDLTVNNRLVFLKGFKVTFSLLLLLLLRFIVCLSSRGVNCTVAHNSSWS
;
A
#
# COMPACT_ATOMS: atom_id res chain seq x y z
N GLY A 1 58.62 -29.47 23.93
CA GLY A 1 59.92 -28.83 23.72
C GLY A 1 60.51 -29.34 22.42
N ALA A 2 61.22 -28.45 21.73
CA ALA A 2 62.08 -28.64 20.56
C ALA A 2 61.42 -28.83 19.17
N TYR A 3 61.87 -27.93 18.29
CA TYR A 3 61.63 -27.74 16.87
C TYR A 3 62.37 -28.78 16.00
N SER A 4 61.86 -29.07 14.80
CA SER A 4 62.60 -28.89 13.52
C SER A 4 61.68 -29.09 12.31
N ALA A 5 62.14 -28.66 11.14
CA ALA A 5 61.33 -28.14 10.04
C ALA A 5 61.46 -28.93 8.71
N VAL A 6 60.48 -28.65 7.81
CA VAL A 6 60.61 -28.44 6.35
C VAL A 6 60.42 -29.61 5.33
N MET A 7 59.67 -29.23 4.26
CA MET A 7 59.37 -29.81 2.93
C MET A 7 58.34 -30.94 2.77
N ALA A 8 57.19 -30.63 2.15
CA ALA A 8 56.88 -30.91 0.72
C ALA A 8 55.36 -30.82 0.44
N ALA A 9 55.00 -30.22 -0.71
CA ALA A 9 53.63 -30.09 -1.21
C ALA A 9 53.04 -31.43 -1.70
N PRO A 10 51.70 -31.52 -1.80
CA PRO A 10 51.16 -31.78 -3.13
C PRO A 10 49.93 -30.94 -3.50
N THR A 11 49.87 -30.72 -4.81
CA THR A 11 48.78 -30.20 -5.63
C THR A 11 47.43 -30.86 -5.36
N GLY A 12 46.38 -30.05 -5.19
CA GLY A 12 44.99 -30.47 -5.06
C GLY A 12 44.06 -29.47 -5.74
N THR A 13 43.23 -30.01 -6.62
CA THR A 13 42.51 -29.39 -7.74
C THR A 13 41.21 -28.70 -7.31
N LEU A 14 40.90 -27.52 -7.86
CA LEU A 14 39.59 -26.85 -7.78
C LEU A 14 38.71 -27.28 -8.98
N PRO A 15 37.42 -27.62 -8.81
CA PRO A 15 36.49 -27.77 -9.94
C PRO A 15 35.61 -26.52 -10.13
N LEU A 16 35.71 -25.97 -11.35
CA LEU A 16 34.62 -25.59 -12.25
C LEU A 16 33.44 -24.75 -11.70
N LEU A 17 33.59 -23.43 -11.78
CA LEU A 17 32.48 -22.48 -11.82
C LEU A 17 32.82 -21.34 -12.79
N LEU A 18 32.92 -21.65 -14.09
CA LEU A 18 33.09 -20.67 -15.17
C LEU A 18 32.74 -21.31 -16.53
N GLN A 19 31.46 -21.61 -16.71
CA GLN A 19 30.83 -21.67 -18.02
C GLN A 19 29.44 -21.07 -17.84
N TRP A 20 28.87 -20.51 -18.91
CA TRP A 20 27.64 -19.67 -18.90
C TRP A 20 27.88 -18.17 -18.70
N ARG A 21 28.91 -17.63 -19.38
CA ARG A 21 28.84 -16.29 -19.97
C ARG A 21 29.06 -16.43 -21.46
N GLY A 22 27.97 -16.43 -22.23
CA GLY A 22 28.04 -16.55 -23.68
C GLY A 22 26.72 -17.00 -24.25
N CYS A 23 25.76 -16.08 -24.32
CA CYS A 23 24.71 -15.98 -25.34
C CYS A 23 23.81 -14.80 -24.94
N ILE A 24 23.34 -14.04 -25.93
CA ILE A 24 22.60 -12.77 -25.83
C ILE A 24 23.50 -11.52 -25.73
N LEU A 25 24.38 -11.34 -26.71
CA LEU A 25 24.81 -10.01 -27.17
C LEU A 25 25.46 -10.17 -28.56
N SER A 26 24.63 -10.30 -29.59
CA SER A 26 25.07 -10.24 -30.99
C SER A 26 23.87 -10.02 -31.91
N ARG A 27 23.58 -8.76 -32.24
CA ARG A 27 23.10 -8.26 -33.55
C ARG A 27 22.82 -6.77 -33.42
N LEU A 28 23.89 -5.99 -33.42
CA LEU A 28 23.85 -4.57 -33.76
C LEU A 28 24.02 -4.50 -35.28
N VAL A 29 22.92 -4.34 -36.01
CA VAL A 29 22.97 -4.04 -37.45
C VAL A 29 22.31 -2.68 -37.67
N VAL A 30 23.09 -1.79 -38.25
CA VAL A 30 22.76 -0.43 -38.63
C VAL A 30 21.61 -0.43 -39.64
N ALA A 31 20.50 0.24 -39.31
CA ALA A 31 19.48 0.60 -40.29
C ALA A 31 19.01 2.05 -40.05
N LYS A 32 19.61 2.99 -40.82
CA LYS A 32 19.04 4.32 -41.05
C LYS A 32 17.76 4.16 -41.89
N ARG A 33 16.60 4.59 -41.38
CA ARG A 33 15.53 5.20 -42.21
C ARG A 33 14.41 5.85 -41.36
N ARG A 34 14.30 7.18 -41.56
CA ARG A 34 13.12 8.06 -41.51
C ARG A 34 11.96 7.67 -40.60
N VAL A 35 11.86 8.34 -39.44
CA VAL A 35 10.60 8.49 -38.69
C VAL A 35 9.97 9.82 -39.12
N GLY A 36 8.81 9.73 -39.76
CA GLY A 36 7.95 10.87 -40.07
C GLY A 36 7.42 11.50 -38.79
N ALA A 37 7.43 12.83 -38.75
CA ALA A 37 6.94 13.63 -37.65
C ALA A 37 5.44 13.41 -37.43
N ILE A 38 5.06 12.89 -36.28
CA ILE A 38 3.71 13.10 -35.72
C ILE A 38 3.89 14.03 -34.52
N ARG A 39 3.68 15.32 -34.77
CA ARG A 39 3.61 16.37 -33.76
C ARG A 39 2.31 16.16 -32.97
N PHE A 40 2.41 15.84 -31.68
CA PHE A 40 1.35 16.15 -30.72
C PHE A 40 1.84 17.32 -29.86
N SER A 41 1.18 18.46 -30.01
CA SER A 41 1.51 19.72 -29.35
C SER A 41 1.30 19.61 -27.85
N SER A 42 2.40 19.74 -27.10
CA SER A 42 2.42 20.04 -25.68
C SER A 42 2.66 21.54 -25.52
N ALA A 43 1.61 22.30 -25.19
CA ALA A 43 1.75 23.66 -24.72
C ALA A 43 0.51 24.04 -23.90
N GLU A 44 0.58 23.87 -22.57
CA GLU A 44 -0.01 24.77 -21.57
C GLU A 44 0.27 24.22 -20.17
N ALA A 45 1.50 24.43 -19.72
CA ALA A 45 1.88 24.30 -18.32
C ALA A 45 2.94 25.36 -18.00
N ALA A 46 2.58 26.63 -18.19
CA ALA A 46 3.37 27.78 -17.73
C ALA A 46 2.51 29.05 -17.71
N ALA A 47 1.76 29.27 -16.62
CA ALA A 47 1.39 30.62 -16.16
C ALA A 47 0.74 30.56 -14.78
N VAL A 48 1.50 30.87 -13.72
CA VAL A 48 0.98 31.24 -12.40
C VAL A 48 1.71 32.50 -11.97
N SER A 49 0.98 33.62 -11.93
CA SER A 49 1.11 34.82 -11.07
C SER A 49 1.03 36.12 -11.85
N LEU A 50 -0.07 36.87 -11.70
CA LEU A 50 -0.14 38.25 -11.20
C LEU A 50 -1.61 38.75 -11.24
N GLY A 51 -1.97 39.63 -10.31
CA GLY A 51 -3.35 39.90 -9.86
C GLY A 51 -4.24 40.83 -10.68
N GLU A 52 -5.50 40.86 -10.22
CA GLU A 52 -6.75 41.63 -10.47
C GLU A 52 -6.67 43.12 -10.95
N PRO A 53 -7.78 43.83 -11.32
CA PRO A 53 -9.24 43.60 -11.05
C PRO A 53 -10.32 43.89 -12.16
N GLN A 54 -11.54 43.33 -11.96
CA GLN A 54 -12.97 43.75 -12.23
C GLN A 54 -13.35 44.58 -13.50
N ALA A 55 -14.51 44.52 -14.20
CA ALA A 55 -15.83 43.83 -14.28
C ALA A 55 -16.54 44.36 -15.59
N PRO A 56 -17.89 44.32 -15.81
CA PRO A 56 -18.85 43.22 -16.02
C PRO A 56 -19.55 43.23 -17.42
N GLY A 57 -20.23 42.14 -17.80
CA GLY A 57 -21.17 42.14 -18.94
C GLY A 57 -21.56 40.72 -19.39
N GLY A 58 -22.83 40.34 -19.20
CA GLY A 58 -23.32 38.97 -19.37
C GLY A 58 -23.86 38.64 -20.77
N MET A 59 -24.03 37.35 -21.03
CA MET A 59 -25.22 36.73 -21.63
C MET A 59 -25.05 35.20 -21.57
N ALA A 60 -26.03 34.49 -21.03
CA ALA A 60 -26.10 33.03 -21.13
C ALA A 60 -26.41 32.62 -22.58
N PRO A 61 -25.96 31.42 -23.01
CA PRO A 61 -26.98 30.47 -23.41
C PRO A 61 -26.69 29.01 -23.03
N THR A 62 -27.81 28.33 -22.73
CA THR A 62 -28.20 26.95 -23.07
C THR A 62 -27.31 25.76 -22.66
N LYS A 63 -27.97 24.90 -21.87
CA LYS A 63 -27.61 23.50 -21.60
C LYS A 63 -27.54 22.72 -22.91
N ASP A 64 -26.36 22.22 -23.23
CA ASP A 64 -26.21 21.00 -24.02
C ASP A 64 -25.51 19.95 -23.17
N SER A 65 -26.10 18.76 -23.15
CA SER A 65 -25.61 17.60 -22.44
C SER A 65 -24.36 17.05 -23.13
N GLU A 66 -23.18 17.47 -22.69
CA GLU A 66 -21.95 16.74 -22.96
C GLU A 66 -21.63 15.82 -21.77
N ASN A 67 -21.49 14.54 -22.11
CA ASN A 67 -21.17 13.45 -21.21
C ASN A 67 -19.75 13.66 -20.66
N ASP A 68 -19.66 14.32 -19.49
CA ASP A 68 -18.40 14.72 -18.86
C ASP A 68 -17.65 13.49 -18.29
N SER A 69 -16.91 12.77 -19.14
CA SER A 69 -15.90 11.84 -18.67
C SER A 69 -14.58 12.58 -18.39
N ARG A 70 -14.63 13.64 -17.56
CA ARG A 70 -13.41 14.24 -17.02
C ARG A 70 -12.57 13.15 -16.38
N LYS A 71 -11.35 12.95 -16.90
CA LYS A 71 -10.39 12.01 -16.31
C LYS A 71 -10.10 12.47 -14.89
N LYS A 72 -10.41 11.61 -13.92
CA LYS A 72 -10.16 11.88 -12.50
C LYS A 72 -8.68 12.17 -12.27
N THR A 73 -8.40 13.18 -11.46
CA THR A 73 -7.03 13.47 -11.05
C THR A 73 -6.53 12.38 -10.11
N PHE A 74 -5.20 12.21 -10.02
CA PHE A 74 -4.61 11.26 -9.07
C PHE A 74 -5.04 11.53 -7.62
N SER A 75 -5.16 12.81 -7.24
CA SER A 75 -5.64 13.18 -5.90
C SER A 75 -7.09 12.78 -5.66
N GLU A 76 -7.96 12.90 -6.66
CA GLU A 76 -9.35 12.44 -6.58
C GLU A 76 -9.41 10.91 -6.42
N ILE A 77 -8.60 10.17 -7.20
CA ILE A 77 -8.51 8.71 -7.08
C ILE A 77 -8.08 8.31 -5.67
N LEU A 78 -7.02 8.91 -5.11
CA LEU A 78 -6.56 8.61 -3.75
C LEU A 78 -7.63 8.93 -2.70
N ALA A 79 -8.34 10.05 -2.84
CA ALA A 79 -9.41 10.44 -1.93
C ALA A 79 -10.58 9.45 -1.99
N GLU A 80 -10.98 9.02 -3.19
CA GLU A 80 -12.02 8.01 -3.37
C GLU A 80 -11.63 6.67 -2.73
N ARG A 81 -10.40 6.21 -2.93
CA ARG A 81 -9.87 4.99 -2.29
C ARG A 81 -9.87 5.10 -0.77
N GLN A 82 -9.55 6.27 -0.24
CA GLN A 82 -9.57 6.51 1.19
C GLN A 82 -11.00 6.43 1.76
N VAL A 83 -11.98 7.05 1.08
CA VAL A 83 -13.40 6.98 1.48
C VAL A 83 -13.93 5.54 1.42
N GLN A 84 -13.59 4.79 0.36
CA GLN A 84 -13.92 3.36 0.26
C GLN A 84 -13.39 2.58 1.46
N ALA A 85 -12.11 2.79 1.82
CA ALA A 85 -11.47 2.11 2.94
C ALA A 85 -12.11 2.45 4.30
N GLN A 86 -12.61 3.66 4.51
CA GLN A 86 -13.27 4.09 5.75
C GLN A 86 -14.62 3.41 6.01
N ARG A 87 -15.27 2.90 4.96
CA ARG A 87 -16.53 2.13 5.04
C ARG A 87 -16.33 0.64 4.74
N THR A 88 -15.10 0.16 4.90
CA THR A 88 -14.72 -1.23 4.70
C THR A 88 -14.32 -1.88 6.03
N VAL A 89 -14.68 -3.15 6.22
CA VAL A 89 -14.28 -3.99 7.36
C VAL A 89 -13.47 -5.20 6.90
N LEU A 90 -12.63 -5.73 7.80
CA LEU A 90 -11.82 -6.92 7.58
C LEU A 90 -12.26 -8.03 8.54
N ILE A 91 -12.67 -9.18 7.99
CA ILE A 91 -13.27 -10.26 8.78
C ILE A 91 -12.47 -11.55 8.60
N ASN A 92 -11.91 -12.08 9.68
CA ASN A 92 -11.32 -13.41 9.73
C ASN A 92 -12.44 -14.47 9.63
N CYS A 93 -12.33 -15.39 8.67
CA CYS A 93 -13.34 -16.38 8.36
C CYS A 93 -12.85 -17.80 8.69
N PRO A 94 -13.70 -18.64 9.32
CA PRO A 94 -13.36 -20.03 9.59
C PRO A 94 -13.31 -20.85 8.28
N PRO A 95 -12.64 -22.00 8.23
CA PRO A 95 -12.41 -22.72 6.98
C PRO A 95 -13.69 -23.23 6.27
N ASN A 96 -14.76 -23.51 7.02
CA ASN A 96 -15.97 -24.19 6.52
C ASN A 96 -17.23 -23.32 6.61
N PHE A 97 -17.15 -22.02 6.29
CA PHE A 97 -18.31 -21.14 6.29
C PHE A 97 -18.98 -21.04 4.91
N ASN A 98 -20.30 -20.81 4.90
CA ASN A 98 -21.04 -20.57 3.67
C ASN A 98 -21.03 -19.07 3.32
N ALA A 99 -20.26 -18.70 2.29
CA ALA A 99 -20.09 -17.31 1.86
C ALA A 99 -21.41 -16.60 1.49
N LYS A 100 -22.36 -17.29 0.85
CA LYS A 100 -23.65 -16.69 0.47
C LYS A 100 -24.47 -16.32 1.71
N SER A 101 -24.56 -17.23 2.68
CA SER A 101 -25.26 -16.99 3.95
C SER A 101 -24.59 -15.88 4.77
N PHE A 102 -23.25 -15.85 4.76
CA PHE A 102 -22.46 -14.84 5.45
C PHE A 102 -22.69 -13.44 4.85
N LEU A 103 -22.64 -13.30 3.53
CA LEU A 103 -22.93 -12.02 2.86
C LEU A 103 -24.39 -11.58 3.06
N LYS A 104 -25.34 -12.53 3.06
CA LYS A 104 -26.75 -12.25 3.39
C LYS A 104 -26.90 -11.72 4.81
N TYR A 105 -26.19 -12.30 5.78
CA TYR A 105 -26.15 -11.79 7.16
C TYR A 105 -25.61 -10.36 7.20
N LEU A 106 -24.44 -10.11 6.60
CA LEU A 106 -23.85 -8.76 6.59
C LEU A 106 -24.73 -7.72 5.88
N SER A 107 -25.49 -8.12 4.87
CA SER A 107 -26.42 -7.24 4.15
C SER A 107 -27.56 -6.70 5.03
N GLN A 108 -27.82 -7.31 6.18
CA GLN A 108 -28.81 -6.81 7.16
C GLN A 108 -28.36 -5.51 7.82
N HIS A 109 -27.05 -5.24 7.88
CA HIS A 109 -26.48 -4.03 8.47
C HIS A 109 -26.32 -2.88 7.46
N GLY A 110 -26.35 -3.18 6.16
CA GLY A 110 -26.25 -2.20 5.08
C GLY A 110 -25.88 -2.82 3.74
N ASN A 111 -26.06 -2.06 2.66
CA ASN A 111 -25.78 -2.55 1.31
C ASN A 111 -24.28 -2.76 1.08
N ILE A 112 -23.89 -3.96 0.66
CA ILE A 112 -22.51 -4.32 0.32
C ILE A 112 -22.23 -3.86 -1.11
N LYS A 113 -21.29 -2.92 -1.27
CA LYS A 113 -20.90 -2.39 -2.57
C LYS A 113 -19.87 -3.27 -3.27
N ASN A 114 -18.95 -3.85 -2.49
CA ASN A 114 -17.93 -4.74 -3.02
C ASN A 114 -17.48 -5.70 -1.92
N HIS A 115 -17.02 -6.90 -2.30
CA HIS A 115 -16.38 -7.82 -1.37
C HIS A 115 -15.38 -8.70 -2.12
N PHE A 116 -14.35 -9.15 -1.41
CA PHE A 116 -13.46 -10.19 -1.91
C PHE A 116 -12.88 -11.01 -0.76
N PHE A 117 -12.47 -12.23 -1.08
CA PHE A 117 -11.80 -13.12 -0.16
C PHE A 117 -10.33 -13.27 -0.56
N TYR A 118 -9.46 -13.45 0.43
CA TYR A 118 -8.07 -13.82 0.21
C TYR A 118 -7.59 -14.73 1.33
N LYS A 119 -6.51 -15.46 1.05
CA LYS A 119 -5.87 -16.35 2.00
C LYS A 119 -4.48 -15.82 2.31
N SER A 120 -4.24 -15.56 3.58
CA SER A 120 -2.90 -15.39 4.16
C SER A 120 -2.57 -16.67 4.93
N LYS A 121 -2.34 -16.59 6.25
CA LYS A 121 -2.33 -17.76 7.15
C LYS A 121 -3.73 -18.39 7.30
N VAL A 122 -4.75 -17.53 7.36
CA VAL A 122 -6.17 -17.87 7.45
C VAL A 122 -6.95 -17.18 6.33
N MET A 123 -8.23 -17.51 6.18
CA MET A 123 -9.09 -16.87 5.19
C MET A 123 -9.64 -15.55 5.75
N TYR A 124 -9.55 -14.51 4.95
CA TYR A 124 -10.11 -13.20 5.29
C TYR A 124 -11.11 -12.75 4.22
N ALA A 125 -12.15 -12.06 4.67
CA ALA A 125 -13.10 -11.35 3.82
C ALA A 125 -12.91 -9.84 4.00
N VAL A 126 -12.86 -9.12 2.89
CA VAL A 126 -12.89 -7.65 2.86
C VAL A 126 -14.27 -7.24 2.38
N ILE A 127 -15.00 -6.48 3.20
CA ILE A 127 -16.38 -6.09 2.93
C ILE A 127 -16.47 -4.58 2.86
N GLU A 128 -16.69 -4.03 1.67
CA GLU A 128 -16.94 -2.61 1.43
C GLU A 128 -18.45 -2.36 1.45
N PHE A 129 -18.93 -1.65 2.48
CA PHE A 129 -20.31 -1.18 2.53
C PHE A 129 -20.51 0.06 1.65
N SER A 130 -21.76 0.38 1.37
CA SER A 130 -22.12 1.63 0.67
C SER A 130 -21.99 2.84 1.58
N GLU A 131 -22.39 2.68 2.84
CA GLU A 131 -22.43 3.73 3.87
C GLU A 131 -21.60 3.35 5.09
N LYS A 132 -20.99 4.33 5.75
CA LYS A 132 -20.12 4.13 6.92
C LYS A 132 -20.92 3.67 8.15
N GLU A 133 -22.17 4.12 8.26
CA GLU A 133 -23.12 3.80 9.32
C GLU A 133 -23.40 2.29 9.40
N SER A 134 -23.26 1.56 8.29
CA SER A 134 -23.36 0.09 8.26
C SER A 134 -22.34 -0.58 9.18
N ILE A 135 -21.16 0.03 9.33
CA ILE A 135 -20.13 -0.47 10.25
C ILE A 135 -20.58 -0.30 11.70
N THR A 136 -21.16 0.85 12.05
CA THR A 136 -21.69 1.09 13.39
C THR A 136 -22.79 0.08 13.72
N SER A 137 -23.76 -0.10 12.81
CA SER A 137 -24.82 -1.11 12.93
C SER A 137 -24.26 -2.52 13.13
N LEU A 138 -23.20 -2.89 12.41
CA LEU A 138 -22.53 -4.18 12.60
C LEU A 138 -21.80 -4.27 13.95
N GLN A 139 -21.12 -3.21 14.38
CA GLN A 139 -20.38 -3.17 15.65
C GLN A 139 -21.29 -3.17 16.88
N ASP A 140 -22.52 -2.65 16.77
CA ASP A 140 -23.52 -2.63 17.86
C ASP A 140 -24.00 -4.03 18.25
N VAL A 141 -23.91 -5.01 17.34
CA VAL A 141 -24.29 -6.42 17.61
C VAL A 141 -23.10 -7.33 17.93
N ILE A 142 -21.87 -6.80 17.89
CA ILE A 142 -20.66 -7.59 18.17
C ILE A 142 -20.41 -7.69 19.67
N THR A 143 -20.31 -8.92 20.17
CA THR A 143 -19.93 -9.22 21.55
C THR A 143 -18.41 -9.27 21.70
N ILE A 144 -17.90 -8.76 22.82
CA ILE A 144 -16.51 -9.00 23.22
C ILE A 144 -16.43 -10.45 23.71
N PRO A 145 -15.51 -11.28 23.17
CA PRO A 145 -15.39 -12.67 23.60
C PRO A 145 -15.02 -12.76 25.09
N GLU A 146 -15.77 -13.57 25.84
CA GLU A 146 -15.44 -13.95 27.22
C GLU A 146 -14.49 -15.15 27.17
N PHE A 147 -13.20 -14.91 27.40
CA PHE A 147 -12.23 -15.97 27.56
C PHE A 147 -12.08 -16.28 29.04
N LYS A 148 -12.15 -17.57 29.41
CA LYS A 148 -12.10 -17.99 30.82
C LYS A 148 -10.77 -17.67 31.51
N ASP A 149 -9.67 -17.54 30.75
CA ASP A 149 -8.32 -17.29 31.26
C ASP A 149 -7.55 -16.20 30.46
N GLU A 150 -8.21 -15.51 29.53
CA GLU A 150 -7.58 -14.43 28.75
C GLU A 150 -8.24 -13.09 29.05
N HIS A 151 -7.42 -12.04 29.15
CA HIS A 151 -7.89 -10.67 29.40
C HIS A 151 -7.70 -9.85 28.13
N PRO A 152 -8.66 -9.88 27.18
CA PRO A 152 -8.51 -9.18 25.92
C PRO A 152 -8.47 -7.66 26.16
N ILE A 153 -7.57 -6.98 25.47
CA ILE A 153 -7.52 -5.52 25.45
C ILE A 153 -8.77 -5.03 24.69
N PRO A 154 -9.64 -4.21 25.30
CA PRO A 154 -10.95 -3.85 24.74
C PRO A 154 -10.85 -2.74 23.68
N PHE A 155 -9.93 -2.86 22.72
CA PHE A 155 -9.83 -1.96 21.57
C PHE A 155 -10.79 -2.42 20.47
N LYS A 156 -11.94 -1.74 20.37
CA LYS A 156 -12.94 -2.02 19.33
C LYS A 156 -12.44 -1.51 17.98
N SER A 157 -12.16 -2.43 17.06
CA SER A 157 -11.66 -2.13 15.71
C SER A 157 -12.62 -2.61 14.63
N ARG A 158 -12.27 -2.34 13.36
CA ARG A 158 -12.94 -2.91 12.18
C ARG A 158 -12.34 -4.25 11.72
N ILE A 159 -11.45 -4.83 12.53
CA ILE A 159 -10.91 -6.17 12.37
C ILE A 159 -11.74 -7.11 13.24
N LEU A 160 -12.49 -7.98 12.58
CA LEU A 160 -13.52 -8.82 13.21
C LEU A 160 -13.20 -10.29 12.96
N THR A 161 -13.79 -11.17 13.78
CA THR A 161 -13.71 -12.62 13.58
C THR A 161 -15.11 -13.20 13.49
N LEU A 162 -15.38 -13.95 12.42
CA LEU A 162 -16.63 -14.69 12.25
C LEU A 162 -16.57 -15.98 13.06
N MET A 163 -17.45 -16.11 14.04
CA MET A 163 -17.62 -17.31 14.84
C MET A 163 -18.92 -18.01 14.44
N LEU A 164 -18.86 -19.31 14.14
CA LEU A 164 -20.05 -20.12 13.86
C LEU A 164 -20.65 -20.60 15.19
N LYS A 165 -21.94 -20.33 15.40
CA LYS A 165 -22.66 -20.78 16.60
C LYS A 165 -22.91 -22.30 16.62
N ASN A 166 -23.08 -22.90 15.43
CA ASN A 166 -23.32 -24.32 15.24
C ASN A 166 -22.23 -24.92 14.33
N GLN A 167 -21.90 -26.18 14.52
CA GLN A 167 -21.10 -26.91 13.53
C GLN A 167 -21.88 -26.94 12.21
N PRO A 168 -21.26 -26.63 11.06
CA PRO A 168 -21.96 -26.67 9.78
C PRO A 168 -22.43 -28.11 9.50
N ASP A 169 -23.68 -28.25 9.07
CA ASP A 169 -24.19 -29.54 8.60
C ASP A 169 -23.30 -30.07 7.46
N PRO A 170 -22.91 -31.35 7.46
CA PRO A 170 -21.90 -31.90 6.57
C PRO A 170 -22.28 -31.94 5.08
N VAL A 171 -23.43 -31.39 4.67
CA VAL A 171 -24.04 -31.63 3.34
C VAL A 171 -24.43 -30.35 2.57
N SER A 172 -23.97 -29.15 2.97
CA SER A 172 -24.16 -28.00 2.06
C SER A 172 -23.14 -28.09 0.93
N GLU A 173 -23.59 -28.19 -0.32
CA GLU A 173 -22.76 -27.96 -1.51
C GLU A 173 -22.08 -26.59 -1.39
N GLN A 174 -20.82 -26.59 -0.98
CA GLN A 174 -20.04 -25.38 -0.79
C GLN A 174 -19.46 -25.00 -2.14
N THR A 175 -20.00 -23.94 -2.74
CA THR A 175 -19.35 -23.32 -3.90
C THR A 175 -17.95 -22.88 -3.51
N PRO A 176 -16.89 -23.27 -4.24
CA PRO A 176 -15.53 -22.88 -3.92
C PRO A 176 -15.41 -21.36 -3.89
N ILE A 177 -14.87 -20.84 -2.78
CA ILE A 177 -14.69 -19.40 -2.59
C ILE A 177 -13.51 -18.93 -3.44
N LEU A 178 -13.77 -18.02 -4.39
CA LEU A 178 -12.72 -17.39 -5.18
C LEU A 178 -11.83 -16.55 -4.27
N CYS A 179 -10.58 -17.00 -4.08
CA CYS A 179 -9.58 -16.32 -3.28
C CYS A 179 -8.61 -15.55 -4.16
N HIS A 180 -8.44 -14.26 -3.87
CA HIS A 180 -7.54 -13.38 -4.59
C HIS A 180 -6.13 -13.49 -4.03
N ARG A 181 -5.15 -13.68 -4.91
CA ARG A 181 -3.72 -13.77 -4.53
C ARG A 181 -3.21 -12.42 -4.03
N GLN A 182 -2.48 -12.43 -2.92
CA GLN A 182 -1.86 -11.22 -2.35
C GLN A 182 -0.33 -11.18 -2.55
N THR A 183 0.24 -12.25 -3.09
CA THR A 183 1.66 -12.40 -3.41
C THR A 183 1.84 -12.78 -4.87
N SER A 184 2.98 -12.44 -5.46
CA SER A 184 3.34 -12.88 -6.81
C SER A 184 3.49 -14.40 -6.86
N ILE A 185 3.37 -14.97 -8.06
CA ILE A 185 3.72 -16.38 -8.28
C ILE A 185 5.19 -16.67 -7.94
N PRO A 186 5.52 -17.93 -7.59
CA PRO A 186 6.90 -18.35 -7.43
C PRO A 186 7.71 -18.08 -8.71
N VAL A 187 9.00 -17.76 -8.54
CA VAL A 187 9.88 -17.36 -9.65
C VAL A 187 9.99 -18.48 -10.68
N GLU A 188 9.98 -19.74 -10.25
CA GLU A 188 10.08 -20.91 -11.11
C GLU A 188 8.87 -21.03 -12.04
N MET A 189 7.68 -20.73 -11.53
CA MET A 189 6.46 -20.71 -12.35
C MET A 189 6.43 -19.51 -13.29
N LEU A 190 6.92 -18.36 -12.83
CA LEU A 190 7.04 -17.16 -13.66
C LEU A 190 7.99 -17.41 -14.83
N VAL A 191 9.18 -17.95 -14.57
CA VAL A 191 10.17 -18.27 -15.61
C VAL A 191 9.58 -19.19 -16.66
N LYS A 192 8.85 -20.25 -16.27
CA LYS A 192 8.16 -21.13 -17.23
C LYS A 192 7.19 -20.35 -18.12
N LYS A 193 6.30 -19.54 -17.53
CA LYS A 193 5.38 -18.70 -18.31
C LYS A 193 6.08 -17.74 -19.27
N LEU A 194 7.23 -17.19 -18.88
CA LEU A 194 8.01 -16.30 -19.72
C LEU A 194 8.71 -17.06 -20.86
N CYS A 195 9.15 -18.29 -20.64
CA CYS A 195 9.74 -19.12 -21.68
C CYS A 195 8.73 -19.49 -22.78
N ASP A 196 7.45 -19.60 -22.43
CA ASP A 196 6.37 -19.95 -23.37
C ASP A 196 5.90 -18.78 -24.25
N ALA A 197 6.36 -17.56 -23.98
CA ALA A 197 5.95 -16.37 -24.72
C ALA A 197 6.63 -16.27 -26.10
N GLU A 198 5.90 -15.76 -27.09
CA GLU A 198 6.33 -15.69 -28.49
C GLU A 198 7.32 -14.54 -28.76
N SER A 199 7.41 -13.57 -27.85
CA SER A 199 8.31 -12.41 -27.99
C SER A 199 8.75 -11.82 -26.66
N VAL A 200 9.85 -11.05 -26.68
CA VAL A 200 10.31 -10.27 -25.51
C VAL A 200 9.23 -9.28 -25.04
N SER A 201 8.49 -8.67 -25.96
CA SER A 201 7.38 -7.78 -25.61
C SER A 201 6.29 -8.50 -24.83
N GLU A 202 5.97 -9.74 -25.21
CA GLU A 202 4.97 -10.56 -24.51
C GLU A 202 5.48 -11.03 -23.15
N GLN A 203 6.74 -11.47 -23.07
CA GLN A 203 7.40 -11.78 -21.78
C GLN A 203 7.24 -10.62 -20.81
N LEU A 204 7.46 -9.40 -21.29
CA LEU A 204 7.37 -8.21 -20.47
C LEU A 204 5.94 -7.88 -20.02
N TYR A 205 4.96 -8.09 -20.88
CA TYR A 205 3.55 -7.95 -20.54
C TYR A 205 3.12 -8.98 -19.48
N LEU A 206 3.47 -10.24 -19.67
CA LEU A 206 3.20 -11.33 -18.72
C LEU A 206 3.86 -11.06 -17.37
N LEU A 207 5.13 -10.64 -17.38
CA LEU A 207 5.87 -10.28 -16.19
C LEU A 207 5.17 -9.18 -15.39
N THR A 208 4.77 -8.11 -16.10
CA THR A 208 4.06 -6.98 -15.49
C THR A 208 2.74 -7.44 -14.89
N ASN A 209 1.93 -8.17 -15.66
CA ASN A 209 0.62 -8.62 -15.21
C ASN A 209 0.66 -9.57 -14.01
N GLU A 210 1.62 -10.49 -13.95
CA GLU A 210 1.74 -11.44 -12.83
C GLU A 210 2.33 -10.81 -11.56
N CYS A 211 3.05 -9.70 -11.70
CA CYS A 211 3.71 -9.06 -10.57
C CYS A 211 3.01 -7.81 -10.06
N GLN A 212 2.29 -7.06 -10.91
CA GLN A 212 1.67 -5.79 -10.52
C GLN A 212 0.62 -5.96 -9.42
N LEU A 213 0.36 -4.89 -8.67
CA LEU A 213 -0.72 -4.87 -7.69
C LEU A 213 -2.08 -5.08 -8.37
N THR A 214 -2.90 -5.98 -7.81
CA THR A 214 -4.30 -6.11 -8.23
C THR A 214 -5.17 -5.03 -7.61
N GLU A 215 -6.40 -4.91 -8.11
CA GLU A 215 -7.40 -4.03 -7.55
C GLU A 215 -7.72 -4.38 -6.08
N GLU A 216 -7.83 -5.67 -5.77
CA GLU A 216 -8.09 -6.18 -4.43
C GLU A 216 -6.92 -5.90 -3.49
N ASN A 217 -5.68 -6.13 -3.95
CA ASN A 217 -4.49 -5.83 -3.15
C ASN A 217 -4.37 -4.33 -2.89
N THR A 218 -4.68 -3.51 -3.88
CA THR A 218 -4.73 -2.04 -3.72
C THR A 218 -5.78 -1.66 -2.67
N LYS A 219 -7.01 -2.17 -2.76
CA LYS A 219 -8.05 -1.93 -1.76
C LYS A 219 -7.61 -2.38 -0.35
N LEU A 220 -6.96 -3.54 -0.24
CA LEU A 220 -6.44 -4.04 1.03
C LEU A 220 -5.37 -3.12 1.63
N ARG A 221 -4.48 -2.55 0.80
CA ARG A 221 -3.48 -1.56 1.24
C ARG A 221 -4.13 -0.28 1.78
N PHE A 222 -5.15 0.24 1.09
CA PHE A 222 -5.89 1.40 1.59
C PHE A 222 -6.67 1.09 2.87
N LEU A 223 -7.25 -0.12 2.98
CA LEU A 223 -7.89 -0.59 4.20
C LEU A 223 -6.89 -0.66 5.35
N ALA A 224 -5.71 -1.24 5.15
CA ALA A 224 -4.66 -1.29 6.17
C ALA A 224 -4.29 0.12 6.65
N CYS A 225 -4.07 1.09 5.74
CA CYS A 225 -3.88 2.49 6.12
C CYS A 225 -5.06 3.03 6.95
N SER A 226 -6.30 2.74 6.56
CA SER A 226 -7.49 3.19 7.27
C SER A 226 -7.61 2.57 8.67
N LEU A 227 -7.22 1.30 8.87
CA LEU A 227 -7.20 0.66 10.19
C LEU A 227 -6.15 1.29 11.10
N ILE A 228 -4.97 1.60 10.57
CA ILE A 228 -3.93 2.34 11.31
C ILE A 228 -4.39 3.78 11.60
N GLN A 229 -5.19 4.38 10.71
CA GLN A 229 -5.81 5.68 10.97
C GLN A 229 -6.77 5.62 12.17
N ASP A 230 -7.56 4.56 12.34
CA ASP A 230 -8.47 4.44 13.50
C ASP A 230 -7.68 4.48 14.83
N ILE A 231 -6.54 3.79 14.87
CA ILE A 231 -5.61 3.81 16.01
C ILE A 231 -5.07 5.22 16.25
N ALA A 232 -4.55 5.87 15.21
CA ALA A 232 -3.99 7.22 15.33
C ALA A 232 -5.05 8.26 15.72
N SER A 233 -6.31 8.06 15.30
CA SER A 233 -7.43 8.96 15.57
C SER A 233 -7.85 8.98 17.04
N ALA A 234 -7.50 7.94 17.82
CA ALA A 234 -7.67 7.95 19.27
C ALA A 234 -6.87 9.07 19.96
N TYR A 235 -5.75 9.48 19.36
CA TYR A 235 -4.91 10.58 19.86
C TYR A 235 -5.06 11.86 19.03
N PHE A 236 -5.30 11.73 17.73
CA PHE A 236 -5.30 12.82 16.76
C PHE A 236 -6.56 12.73 15.89
N SER A 237 -7.67 13.29 16.36
CA SER A 237 -9.03 13.10 15.79
C SER A 237 -9.13 13.33 14.28
N ASP A 238 -8.35 14.26 13.75
CA ASP A 238 -8.43 14.69 12.35
C ASP A 238 -7.25 14.18 11.52
N CYS A 239 -6.55 13.16 11.99
CA CYS A 239 -5.42 12.61 11.27
C CYS A 239 -5.84 11.75 10.08
N ILE A 240 -4.95 11.65 9.10
CA ILE A 240 -5.16 10.88 7.90
C ILE A 240 -3.92 10.03 7.66
N VAL A 241 -4.11 8.72 7.50
CA VAL A 241 -3.04 7.81 7.09
C VAL A 241 -3.22 7.47 5.61
N LYS A 242 -2.23 7.81 4.78
CA LYS A 242 -2.25 7.57 3.34
C LYS A 242 -1.13 6.61 2.93
N PRO A 243 -1.38 5.69 1.99
CA PRO A 243 -0.29 4.97 1.36
C PRO A 243 0.54 5.92 0.48
N PHE A 244 1.84 5.65 0.38
CA PHE A 244 2.71 6.31 -0.60
C PHE A 244 3.67 5.30 -1.25
N GLY A 245 4.58 5.79 -2.10
CA GLY A 245 5.61 4.96 -2.71
C GLY A 245 5.04 3.92 -3.67
N SER A 246 5.56 2.69 -3.59
CA SER A 246 5.25 1.59 -4.50
C SER A 246 3.75 1.24 -4.54
N SER A 247 3.03 1.49 -3.45
CA SER A 247 1.60 1.19 -3.33
C SER A 247 0.70 2.10 -4.18
N VAL A 248 1.20 3.25 -4.65
CA VAL A 248 0.38 4.24 -5.39
C VAL A 248 1.06 4.78 -6.65
N ASN A 249 2.34 4.52 -6.88
CA ASN A 249 3.09 5.06 -8.01
C ASN A 249 2.98 4.25 -9.31
N THR A 250 2.15 3.20 -9.36
CA THR A 250 1.97 2.25 -10.49
C THR A 250 3.14 1.28 -10.76
N PHE A 251 4.23 1.34 -9.98
CA PHE A 251 5.37 0.40 -10.05
C PHE A 251 5.34 -0.65 -8.92
N GLY A 252 4.27 -0.67 -8.14
CA GLY A 252 4.09 -1.64 -7.05
C GLY A 252 4.01 -3.06 -7.57
N LYS A 253 4.58 -3.98 -6.78
CA LYS A 253 4.46 -5.41 -7.03
C LYS A 253 3.81 -6.12 -5.85
N LEU A 254 3.11 -7.22 -6.11
CA LEU A 254 2.54 -8.05 -5.05
C LEU A 254 3.65 -8.48 -4.07
N GLY A 255 3.35 -8.39 -2.78
CA GLY A 255 4.30 -8.63 -1.70
C GLY A 255 5.29 -7.49 -1.41
N CYS A 256 5.21 -6.32 -2.06
CA CYS A 256 6.00 -5.16 -1.65
C CYS A 256 5.46 -4.54 -0.34
N ASP A 257 6.34 -3.85 0.38
CA ASP A 257 6.01 -3.13 1.60
C ASP A 257 4.91 -2.08 1.36
N LEU A 258 4.17 -1.77 2.43
CA LEU A 258 3.18 -0.71 2.49
C LEU A 258 3.77 0.48 3.26
N ASP A 259 4.24 1.45 2.50
CA ASP A 259 4.71 2.72 3.04
C ASP A 259 3.52 3.62 3.39
N MET A 260 3.42 4.02 4.67
CA MET A 260 2.31 4.81 5.21
C MET A 260 2.78 6.17 5.69
N PHE A 261 1.99 7.19 5.38
CA PHE A 261 2.22 8.56 5.79
C PHE A 261 1.07 9.05 6.66
N LEU A 262 1.37 9.40 7.91
CA LEU A 262 0.46 10.09 8.82
C LEU A 262 0.52 11.60 8.54
N GLU A 263 -0.55 12.11 7.93
CA GLU A 263 -0.84 13.53 7.84
C GLU A 263 -1.59 13.97 9.09
N LEU A 264 -0.96 14.83 9.88
CA LEU A 264 -1.61 15.55 10.96
C LEU A 264 -2.13 16.88 10.43
N ASN A 265 -3.24 17.34 10.99
CA ASN A 265 -3.81 18.64 10.63
C ASN A 265 -2.74 19.73 10.66
N LYS A 266 -2.73 20.53 9.58
CA LYS A 266 -1.79 21.64 9.47
C LYS A 266 -2.17 22.68 10.50
N VAL A 267 -1.33 22.82 11.52
CA VAL A 267 -1.32 23.98 12.42
C VAL A 267 -1.38 25.23 11.54
N GLY A 268 -2.48 25.99 11.61
CA GLY A 268 -2.66 27.23 10.85
C GLY A 268 -3.45 27.16 9.53
N LYS A 269 -4.03 26.01 9.14
CA LYS A 269 -4.95 25.93 7.97
C LYS A 269 -6.43 25.90 8.30
N ASN A 270 -6.79 26.06 9.57
CA ASN A 270 -8.16 26.36 9.89
C ASN A 270 -8.41 27.79 9.39
N SER A 271 -9.14 27.90 8.29
CA SER A 271 -9.86 29.10 7.90
C SER A 271 -10.91 29.37 8.99
N VAL A 272 -10.45 29.73 10.18
CA VAL A 272 -11.31 30.29 11.22
C VAL A 272 -11.84 31.56 10.57
N LYS A 273 -13.12 31.51 10.14
CA LYS A 273 -13.88 32.68 9.69
C LYS A 273 -13.48 33.81 10.62
N ARG A 274 -12.92 34.91 10.08
CA ARG A 274 -12.42 36.04 10.87
C ARG A 274 -13.50 36.42 11.86
N LYS A 275 -13.39 35.97 13.11
CA LYS A 275 -14.31 36.36 14.16
C LYS A 275 -13.87 37.75 14.54
N THR A 276 -14.77 38.72 14.40
CA THR A 276 -14.63 40.14 14.79
C THR A 276 -14.38 40.34 16.30
N SER A 277 -14.08 39.26 17.03
CA SER A 277 -13.85 39.22 18.47
C SER A 277 -12.38 39.54 18.76
N PRO A 278 -12.08 40.34 19.80
CA PRO A 278 -10.71 40.58 20.26
C PRO A 278 -10.08 39.34 20.92
N PHE A 279 -10.89 38.33 21.27
CA PHE A 279 -10.43 37.11 21.93
C PHE A 279 -10.19 35.99 20.93
N ASN A 280 -9.03 35.32 21.05
CA ASN A 280 -8.70 34.09 20.36
C ASN A 280 -8.41 32.99 21.39
N ILE A 281 -9.17 31.89 21.34
CA ILE A 281 -8.95 30.72 22.19
C ILE A 281 -8.15 29.70 21.39
N ILE A 282 -6.97 29.35 21.90
CA ILE A 282 -6.06 28.39 21.27
C ILE A 282 -5.90 27.15 22.15
N TYR A 283 -5.68 25.99 21.53
CA TYR A 283 -5.33 24.78 22.27
C TYR A 283 -3.95 24.92 22.92
N GLN A 284 -3.85 24.63 24.20
CA GLN A 284 -2.56 24.52 24.89
C GLN A 284 -1.89 23.20 24.51
N MET A 285 -0.92 23.25 23.61
CA MET A 285 -0.19 22.07 23.12
C MET A 285 1.22 21.99 23.68
N LYS A 286 1.73 20.77 23.87
CA LYS A 286 3.12 20.54 24.27
C LYS A 286 4.06 20.90 23.12
N LYS A 287 4.94 21.88 23.33
CA LYS A 287 5.94 22.28 22.33
C LYS A 287 7.05 21.23 22.22
N ALA A 288 7.47 20.94 21.00
CA ALA A 288 8.66 20.16 20.72
C ALA A 288 9.77 21.11 20.20
N PRO A 289 11.06 20.83 20.47
CA PRO A 289 12.17 21.65 19.99
C PRO A 289 12.27 21.74 18.47
N SER A 290 11.79 20.74 17.74
CA SER A 290 11.73 20.74 16.28
C SER A 290 10.63 19.82 15.75
N GLU A 291 10.27 19.97 14.47
CA GLU A 291 9.33 19.07 13.78
C GLU A 291 9.80 17.62 13.83
N ARG A 292 11.11 17.39 13.71
CA ARG A 292 11.70 16.05 13.83
C ARG A 292 11.46 15.44 15.21
N ILE A 293 11.71 16.19 16.28
CA ILE A 293 11.47 15.70 17.65
C ILE A 293 9.97 15.46 17.87
N ALA A 294 9.09 16.31 17.33
CA ALA A 294 7.65 16.08 17.37
C ALA A 294 7.28 14.75 16.68
N ALA A 295 7.77 14.52 15.46
CA ALA A 295 7.53 13.29 14.71
C ALA A 295 8.02 12.05 15.46
N GLN A 296 9.23 12.09 16.05
CA GLN A 296 9.77 10.99 16.85
C GLN A 296 8.90 10.69 18.08
N ARG A 297 8.41 11.72 18.78
CA ARG A 297 7.51 11.53 19.94
C ARG A 297 6.18 10.91 19.53
N ILE A 298 5.58 11.39 18.44
CA ILE A 298 4.32 10.86 17.89
C ILE A 298 4.51 9.40 17.48
N LEU A 299 5.54 9.10 16.69
CA LEU A 299 5.85 7.74 16.25
C LEU A 299 6.18 6.82 17.42
N ASN A 300 6.84 7.31 18.47
CA ASN A 300 7.09 6.51 19.66
C ASN A 300 5.77 6.07 20.32
N VAL A 301 4.84 6.99 20.55
CA VAL A 301 3.53 6.69 21.16
C VAL A 301 2.71 5.74 20.28
N LEU A 302 2.65 6.00 18.97
CA LEU A 302 1.95 5.11 18.04
C LEU A 302 2.62 3.73 17.96
N GLY A 303 3.95 3.67 18.01
CA GLY A 303 4.70 2.42 18.05
C GLY A 303 4.37 1.60 19.31
N GLU A 304 4.33 2.23 20.49
CA GLU A 304 3.89 1.56 21.72
C GLU A 304 2.45 1.04 21.62
N PHE A 305 1.54 1.83 21.04
CA PHE A 305 0.16 1.38 20.85
C PHE A 305 0.10 0.18 19.90
N LEU A 306 0.78 0.24 18.76
CA LEU A 306 0.78 -0.85 17.77
C LEU A 306 1.34 -2.14 18.36
N ASP A 307 2.39 -2.06 19.19
CA ASP A 307 3.06 -3.21 19.77
C ASP A 307 2.23 -3.88 20.88
N ASN A 308 1.62 -3.06 21.74
CA ASN A 308 0.93 -3.57 22.92
C ASN A 308 -0.59 -3.77 22.72
N LEU A 309 -1.22 -2.94 21.89
CA LEU A 309 -2.68 -2.83 21.79
C LEU A 309 -3.22 -2.98 20.36
N GLY A 310 -2.34 -2.95 19.35
CA GLY A 310 -2.70 -2.99 17.94
C GLY A 310 -3.16 -4.39 17.51
N PRO A 311 -4.43 -4.59 17.11
CA PRO A 311 -4.93 -5.92 16.75
C PRO A 311 -4.20 -6.45 15.50
N GLY A 312 -3.42 -7.51 15.68
CA GLY A 312 -2.68 -8.17 14.60
C GLY A 312 -1.45 -7.40 14.10
N CYS A 313 -0.99 -6.38 14.83
CA CYS A 313 0.30 -5.74 14.59
C CYS A 313 1.40 -6.52 15.34
N GLU A 314 2.40 -6.99 14.61
CA GLU A 314 3.50 -7.79 15.18
C GLU A 314 4.87 -7.27 14.74
N GLY A 315 5.90 -7.59 15.51
CA GLY A 315 7.29 -7.29 15.16
C GLY A 315 7.55 -5.78 15.03
N VAL A 316 7.00 -4.98 15.94
CA VAL A 316 7.07 -3.51 15.88
C VAL A 316 8.49 -3.03 16.16
N GLN A 317 9.04 -2.22 15.26
CA GLN A 317 10.40 -1.68 15.33
C GLN A 317 10.35 -0.15 15.19
N LYS A 318 10.75 0.55 16.25
CA LYS A 318 10.79 2.01 16.32
C LYS A 318 12.14 2.54 15.79
N ILE A 319 12.21 2.86 14.50
CA ILE A 319 13.43 3.36 13.85
C ILE A 319 13.43 4.91 13.86
N LEU A 320 13.48 5.48 15.07
CA LEU A 320 13.25 6.91 15.26
C LEU A 320 14.48 7.77 14.90
N ASN A 321 15.68 7.20 14.95
CA ASN A 321 16.93 7.95 14.74
C ASN A 321 17.36 8.03 13.27
N ALA A 322 16.69 7.33 12.36
CA ALA A 322 16.97 7.41 10.93
C ALA A 322 16.70 8.82 10.37
N ARG A 323 17.23 9.12 9.17
CA ARG A 323 17.00 10.41 8.47
C ARG A 323 15.51 10.72 8.34
N CYS A 324 14.70 9.72 8.01
CA CYS A 324 13.25 9.77 8.12
C CYS A 324 12.84 8.82 9.26
N PRO A 325 12.43 9.34 10.43
CA PRO A 325 11.93 8.52 11.52
C PRO A 325 10.71 7.71 11.06
N LEU A 326 10.68 6.42 11.41
CA LEU A 326 9.56 5.53 11.06
C LEU A 326 9.32 4.46 12.13
N VAL A 327 8.13 3.85 12.07
CA VAL A 327 7.79 2.62 12.81
C VAL A 327 7.50 1.54 11.79
N ARG A 328 8.26 0.45 11.85
CA ARG A 328 8.10 -0.73 10.98
C ARG A 328 7.36 -1.82 11.73
N PHE A 329 6.41 -2.49 11.09
CA PHE A 329 5.64 -3.59 11.70
C PHE A 329 5.04 -4.51 10.64
N SER A 330 4.67 -5.72 11.02
CA SER A 330 3.87 -6.63 10.19
C SER A 330 2.41 -6.54 10.60
N HIS A 331 1.50 -6.31 9.66
CA HIS A 331 0.06 -6.35 9.89
C HIS A 331 -0.48 -7.71 9.47
N GLN A 332 -0.58 -8.64 10.43
CA GLN A 332 -0.98 -10.04 10.21
C GLN A 332 -2.31 -10.19 9.45
N PRO A 333 -3.37 -9.41 9.76
CA PRO A 333 -4.64 -9.57 9.08
C PRO A 333 -4.51 -9.37 7.57
N SER A 334 -3.78 -8.33 7.13
CA SER A 334 -3.53 -8.09 5.69
C SER A 334 -2.34 -8.86 5.12
N GLY A 335 -1.47 -9.43 5.96
CA GLY A 335 -0.21 -10.04 5.53
C GLY A 335 0.79 -9.05 4.93
N LEU A 336 0.75 -7.77 5.33
CA LEU A 336 1.59 -6.72 4.77
C LEU A 336 2.70 -6.32 5.74
N GLN A 337 3.91 -6.08 5.22
CA GLN A 337 4.95 -5.35 5.93
C GLN A 337 4.66 -3.84 5.78
N CYS A 338 4.65 -3.10 6.88
CA CYS A 338 4.23 -1.71 6.92
C CYS A 338 5.30 -0.80 7.53
N ASP A 339 5.53 0.35 6.91
CA ASP A 339 6.44 1.39 7.40
C ASP A 339 5.66 2.70 7.60
N LEU A 340 5.40 3.10 8.85
CA LEU A 340 4.66 4.31 9.20
C LEU A 340 5.59 5.49 9.47
N THR A 341 5.36 6.61 8.79
CA THR A 341 6.10 7.87 8.95
C THR A 341 5.17 9.04 9.25
N VAL A 342 5.69 10.11 9.85
CA VAL A 342 4.93 11.33 10.16
C VAL A 342 5.51 12.53 9.41
N ASN A 343 4.63 13.33 8.80
CA ASN A 343 4.85 14.71 8.36
C ASN A 343 6.18 15.04 7.61
N ASN A 344 6.75 14.07 6.90
CA ASN A 344 7.81 14.31 5.92
C ASN A 344 7.23 14.60 4.53
N ARG A 345 6.75 15.83 4.32
CA ARG A 345 6.23 16.30 3.02
C ARG A 345 7.21 16.05 1.86
N LEU A 346 8.52 16.07 2.11
CA LEU A 346 9.53 15.81 1.09
C LEU A 346 9.59 14.35 0.65
N VAL A 347 9.35 13.39 1.56
CA VAL A 347 9.25 11.95 1.21
C VAL A 347 7.97 11.68 0.45
N PHE A 348 6.85 12.25 0.89
CA PHE A 348 5.58 12.21 0.13
C PHE A 348 5.77 12.73 -1.29
N LEU A 349 6.38 13.91 -1.46
CA LEU A 349 6.65 14.51 -2.77
C LEU A 349 7.64 13.70 -3.62
N LYS A 350 8.58 12.97 -3.03
CA LYS A 350 9.52 12.09 -3.76
C LYS A 350 8.86 10.80 -4.23
N GLY A 351 8.01 10.18 -3.40
CA GLY A 351 7.14 9.08 -3.83
C GLY A 351 6.14 9.52 -4.91
N PHE A 352 5.73 10.79 -4.87
CA PHE A 352 4.82 11.44 -5.81
C PHE A 352 5.48 11.82 -7.15
N LYS A 353 6.80 12.03 -7.21
CA LYS A 353 7.53 12.47 -8.42
C LYS A 353 7.93 11.33 -9.38
N VAL A 354 7.37 10.13 -9.21
CA VAL A 354 7.56 9.03 -10.16
C VAL A 354 6.27 8.80 -10.95
N THR A 355 5.83 9.81 -11.69
CA THR A 355 4.77 9.64 -12.69
C THR A 355 5.09 10.48 -13.92
N PHE A 356 4.93 9.84 -15.08
CA PHE A 356 5.09 10.37 -16.44
C PHE A 356 6.52 10.54 -16.98
N SER A 357 7.21 9.41 -17.14
CA SER A 357 7.99 9.19 -18.36
C SER A 357 7.82 7.74 -18.79
N LEU A 358 6.99 7.60 -19.82
CA LEU A 358 6.61 6.48 -20.69
C LEU A 358 6.94 5.04 -20.25
N LEU A 359 5.94 4.19 -20.46
CA LEU A 359 5.90 2.72 -20.61
C LEU A 359 7.24 1.99 -20.93
N LEU A 360 8.18 2.62 -21.63
CA LEU A 360 9.52 2.09 -21.89
C LEU A 360 10.46 2.09 -20.66
N LEU A 361 10.34 3.07 -19.77
CA LEU A 361 11.05 3.15 -18.48
C LEU A 361 10.44 2.23 -17.41
N LEU A 362 9.12 1.99 -17.51
CA LEU A 362 8.39 0.97 -16.73
C LEU A 362 8.98 -0.42 -16.98
N LEU A 363 9.19 -0.76 -18.25
CA LEU A 363 9.78 -2.02 -18.67
C LEU A 363 11.24 -2.15 -18.26
N LEU A 364 12.07 -1.14 -18.53
CA LEU A 364 13.48 -1.15 -18.14
C LEU A 364 13.68 -1.20 -16.63
N ARG A 365 12.87 -0.49 -15.83
CA ARG A 365 13.02 -0.52 -14.36
C ARG A 365 12.47 -1.78 -13.73
N PHE A 366 11.45 -2.42 -14.29
CA PHE A 366 10.96 -3.69 -13.79
C PHE A 366 11.97 -4.81 -14.06
N ILE A 367 12.52 -4.86 -15.28
CA ILE A 367 13.64 -5.74 -15.62
C ILE A 367 14.84 -5.42 -14.72
N VAL A 368 15.26 -4.15 -14.60
CA VAL A 368 16.41 -3.80 -13.75
C VAL A 368 16.15 -4.13 -12.29
N CYS A 369 14.96 -3.90 -11.72
CA CYS A 369 14.68 -4.27 -10.32
C CYS A 369 14.70 -5.80 -10.11
N LEU A 370 14.22 -6.59 -11.07
CA LEU A 370 14.24 -8.05 -10.97
C LEU A 370 15.62 -8.64 -11.27
N SER A 371 16.31 -8.15 -12.31
CA SER A 371 17.70 -8.49 -12.61
C SER A 371 18.63 -8.05 -11.50
N SER A 372 18.45 -6.88 -10.89
CA SER A 372 19.23 -6.44 -9.73
C SER A 372 18.94 -7.27 -8.49
N ARG A 373 17.74 -7.84 -8.30
CA ARG A 373 17.49 -8.83 -7.23
C ARG A 373 18.13 -10.18 -7.55
N GLY A 374 18.02 -10.64 -8.80
CA GLY A 374 18.62 -11.90 -9.26
C GLY A 374 20.15 -11.88 -9.32
N VAL A 375 20.76 -10.69 -9.43
CA VAL A 375 22.21 -10.47 -9.44
C VAL A 375 22.72 -9.94 -8.08
N ASN A 376 21.90 -9.99 -7.01
CA ASN A 376 22.23 -9.50 -5.66
C ASN A 376 22.62 -8.01 -5.55
N CYS A 377 22.32 -7.18 -6.54
CA CYS A 377 22.54 -5.74 -6.47
C CYS A 377 21.54 -5.05 -5.52
N THR A 378 20.29 -5.53 -5.41
CA THR A 378 19.30 -5.03 -4.42
C THR A 378 19.07 -6.05 -3.32
N VAL A 379 19.53 -5.77 -2.09
CA VAL A 379 19.25 -6.59 -0.90
C VAL A 379 18.26 -5.85 0.02
N ALA A 380 17.46 -6.58 0.80
CA ALA A 380 16.51 -6.01 1.78
C ALA A 380 17.20 -5.28 2.96
N HIS A 381 18.52 -5.46 3.12
CA HIS A 381 19.33 -4.78 4.12
C HIS A 381 20.14 -3.64 3.48
N ASN A 382 20.21 -2.51 4.20
CA ASN A 382 21.11 -1.39 3.90
C ASN A 382 22.57 -1.82 4.11
N SER A 383 23.13 -2.60 3.19
CA SER A 383 24.57 -2.73 2.99
C SER A 383 24.96 -1.96 1.74
N SER A 384 26.10 -1.27 1.80
CA SER A 384 26.62 -0.40 0.73
C SER A 384 26.69 -1.13 -0.61
N TRP A 385 26.27 -0.42 -1.66
CA TRP A 385 26.44 -0.83 -3.05
C TRP A 385 27.90 -0.52 -3.42
N SER A 386 28.73 -1.56 -3.57
CA SER A 386 30.12 -1.45 -4.04
C SER A 386 30.20 -1.53 -5.55
#